data_AF-A0A7W5JTG3-F1
#
_entry.id   AF-A0A7W5JTG3-F1
#
_cell.length_a   1.000
_cell.length_b   1.000
_cell.length_c   1.000
_cell.angle_alpha   90.00
_cell.angle_beta   90.00
_cell.angle_gamma   90.00
#
_symmetry.space_group_name_H-M   'P 1'
#
loop_
_entity.id
_entity.type
_entity.pdbx_description
1 polymer ?
#
loop_
_entity_poly.entity_id
_entity_poly.type
_entity_poly.pdbx_seq_one_letter_code
_entity_poly.pdbx_strand_id
1 'polypeptide(L)'
;MAVTLRGPVGLAAAPILTAVANGGRTNDPDLLVAGAQRSAMLVAVGSVLATASVILALLALNATTSGVTSTTAVPWIIALLVCGALIGVCCVVQQRLWLRAWNVWRVDPSASVGERFSWVVHVVSYPVVVAGIFAGIAASHDVGFAGAVANWSTLALVPLIGAQVVGAVQHVRKDGPPGTIPTHVRRLAARIERSRHED
;
A
#
# COMPACT_ATOMS: atom_id res chain seq x y z
N MET A 1 12.12 -0.77 -62.82
CA MET A 1 10.95 -1.57 -62.41
C MET A 1 11.39 -2.48 -61.28
N ALA A 2 10.82 -2.29 -60.07
CA ALA A 2 10.87 -3.12 -58.83
C ALA A 2 10.77 -2.17 -57.61
N VAL A 3 9.57 -1.64 -57.34
CA VAL A 3 8.65 -2.04 -56.25
C VAL A 3 9.18 -1.66 -54.86
N THR A 4 8.73 -0.49 -54.41
CA THR A 4 8.64 -0.03 -53.02
C THR A 4 7.72 -0.90 -52.19
N LEU A 5 8.15 -1.29 -50.98
CA LEU A 5 7.26 -1.71 -49.90
C LEU A 5 7.36 -0.71 -48.74
N ARG A 6 6.35 0.16 -48.64
CA ARG A 6 5.98 0.88 -47.41
C ARG A 6 5.25 -0.09 -46.49
N GLY A 7 5.57 -0.05 -45.21
CA GLY A 7 4.74 -0.59 -44.13
C GLY A 7 5.07 0.11 -42.81
N PRO A 8 4.16 0.93 -42.25
CA PRO A 8 4.32 1.58 -40.96
C PRO A 8 3.66 0.73 -39.87
N VAL A 9 4.37 0.40 -38.80
CA VAL A 9 3.74 0.01 -37.52
C VAL A 9 4.53 0.65 -36.39
N GLY A 10 4.05 1.82 -35.96
CA GLY A 10 4.39 2.33 -34.66
C GLY A 10 3.95 1.34 -33.59
N LEU A 11 4.86 1.02 -32.68
CA LEU A 11 4.52 0.35 -31.43
C LEU A 11 4.95 1.29 -30.31
N ALA A 12 3.96 2.00 -29.79
CA ALA A 12 3.98 2.91 -28.65
C ALA A 12 4.29 2.18 -27.31
N ALA A 13 5.26 1.27 -27.30
CA ALA A 13 5.70 0.51 -26.14
C ALA A 13 7.00 1.07 -25.52
N ALA A 14 7.71 1.93 -26.25
CA ALA A 14 8.99 2.48 -25.81
C ALA A 14 8.94 3.32 -24.52
N PRO A 15 8.00 4.26 -24.30
CA PRO A 15 8.11 5.20 -23.19
C PRO A 15 7.91 4.55 -21.81
N ILE A 16 7.04 3.53 -21.73
CA ILE A 16 6.72 2.83 -20.48
C ILE A 16 7.90 1.98 -20.01
N LEU A 17 8.65 1.35 -20.92
CA LEU A 17 9.84 0.57 -20.60
C LEU A 17 11.03 1.46 -20.21
N THR A 18 11.21 2.61 -20.85
CA THR A 18 12.26 3.58 -20.49
C THR A 18 12.00 4.30 -19.17
N ALA A 19 10.75 4.61 -18.82
CA ALA A 19 10.41 5.25 -17.55
C ALA A 19 10.62 4.31 -16.35
N VAL A 20 10.37 3.01 -16.55
CA VAL A 20 10.61 1.97 -15.54
C VAL A 20 12.11 1.67 -15.38
N ALA A 21 12.92 1.82 -16.44
CA ALA A 21 14.36 1.60 -16.43
C ALA A 21 15.16 2.70 -15.71
N ASN A 22 14.66 3.94 -15.68
CA ASN A 22 15.47 5.07 -15.21
C ASN A 22 15.37 5.40 -13.73
N GLY A 23 14.34 4.97 -12.99
CA GLY A 23 14.28 5.16 -11.53
C GLY A 23 14.44 6.61 -11.02
N GLY A 24 14.47 7.60 -11.91
CA GLY A 24 14.48 9.03 -11.61
C GLY A 24 13.05 9.55 -11.61
N ARG A 25 12.89 10.80 -11.13
CA ARG A 25 11.67 11.60 -11.31
C ARG A 25 11.08 11.30 -12.69
N THR A 26 9.81 10.91 -12.73
CA THR A 26 9.11 10.85 -14.00
C THR A 26 8.99 12.30 -14.50
N ASN A 27 9.87 12.70 -15.41
CA ASN A 27 9.78 14.02 -16.05
C ASN A 27 8.61 14.06 -17.05
N ASP A 28 8.03 12.90 -17.36
CA ASP A 28 6.80 12.77 -18.12
C ASP A 28 5.58 13.06 -17.21
N PRO A 29 4.87 14.18 -17.43
CA PRO A 29 3.72 14.57 -16.62
C PRO A 29 2.54 13.61 -16.74
N ASP A 30 2.36 12.93 -17.88
CA ASP A 30 1.24 12.01 -18.08
C ASP A 30 1.41 10.75 -17.23
N LEU A 31 2.64 10.23 -17.17
CA LEU A 31 2.97 9.08 -16.31
C LEU A 31 2.84 9.42 -14.82
N LEU A 32 3.17 10.64 -14.43
CA LEU A 32 3.05 11.13 -13.06
C LEU A 32 1.57 11.23 -12.63
N VAL A 33 0.71 11.79 -13.49
CA VAL A 33 -0.73 11.91 -13.24
C VAL A 33 -1.40 10.53 -13.19
N ALA A 34 -1.07 9.63 -14.11
CA ALA A 34 -1.58 8.26 -14.12
C ALA A 34 -1.14 7.46 -12.87
N GLY A 35 0.12 7.63 -12.45
CA GLY A 35 0.65 7.03 -11.23
C GLY A 35 -0.08 7.51 -9.97
N ALA A 36 -0.42 8.80 -9.90
CA ALA A 36 -1.17 9.37 -8.79
C ALA A 36 -2.59 8.82 -8.70
N GLN A 37 -3.29 8.70 -9.83
CA GLN A 37 -4.63 8.11 -9.89
C GLN A 37 -4.62 6.63 -9.45
N ARG A 38 -3.67 5.84 -9.95
CA ARG A 38 -3.52 4.43 -9.56
C ARG A 38 -3.26 4.28 -8.07
N SER A 39 -2.38 5.12 -7.52
CA SER A 39 -2.07 5.09 -6.09
C SER A 39 -3.29 5.45 -5.24
N ALA A 40 -4.09 6.44 -5.65
CA ALA A 40 -5.35 6.77 -4.99
C ALA A 40 -6.34 5.58 -4.98
N MET A 41 -6.43 4.82 -6.07
CA MET A 41 -7.27 3.62 -6.14
C MET A 41 -6.78 2.49 -5.24
N LEU A 42 -5.47 2.21 -5.23
CA LEU A 42 -4.88 1.21 -4.34
C LEU A 42 -5.12 1.55 -2.86
N VAL A 43 -5.00 2.83 -2.51
CA VAL A 43 -5.28 3.28 -1.15
C VAL A 43 -6.77 3.12 -0.79
N ALA A 44 -7.69 3.34 -1.74
CA ALA A 44 -9.10 3.08 -1.52
C ALA A 44 -9.37 1.59 -1.20
N VAL A 45 -8.70 0.66 -1.87
CA VAL A 45 -8.73 -0.78 -1.53
C VAL A 45 -8.20 -1.00 -0.12
N GLY A 46 -7.12 -0.29 0.26
CA GLY A 46 -6.60 -0.34 1.63
C GLY A 46 -7.62 0.09 2.69
N SER A 47 -8.42 1.11 2.42
CA SER A 47 -9.52 1.53 3.30
C SER A 47 -10.60 0.45 3.44
N VAL A 48 -10.96 -0.23 2.36
CA VAL A 48 -11.93 -1.36 2.41
C VAL A 48 -11.39 -2.51 3.26
N LEU A 49 -10.12 -2.86 3.08
CA LEU A 49 -9.47 -3.89 3.89
C LEU A 49 -9.40 -3.49 5.37
N ALA A 50 -9.08 -2.24 5.69
CA ALA A 50 -9.08 -1.77 7.08
C ALA A 50 -10.46 -1.92 7.73
N THR A 51 -11.53 -1.56 7.00
CA THR A 51 -12.91 -1.76 7.46
C THR A 51 -13.22 -3.24 7.70
N ALA A 52 -12.80 -4.14 6.79
CA ALA A 52 -12.98 -5.58 6.97
C ALA A 52 -12.26 -6.09 8.23
N SER A 53 -11.04 -5.61 8.49
CA SER A 53 -10.30 -5.93 9.72
C SER A 53 -11.05 -5.49 10.98
N VAL A 54 -11.59 -4.26 11.00
CA VAL A 54 -12.40 -3.76 12.11
C VAL A 54 -13.66 -4.60 12.33
N ILE A 55 -14.36 -4.98 11.26
CA ILE A 55 -15.55 -5.85 11.34
C ILE A 55 -15.18 -7.20 11.96
N LEU A 56 -14.08 -7.82 11.53
CA LEU A 56 -13.62 -9.10 12.07
C LEU A 56 -13.19 -8.98 13.54
N ALA A 57 -12.55 -7.87 13.94
CA ALA A 57 -12.23 -7.60 15.34
C ALA A 57 -13.50 -7.42 16.20
N LEU A 58 -14.54 -6.78 15.67
CA LEU A 58 -15.85 -6.68 16.32
C LEU A 58 -16.53 -8.05 16.45
N LEU A 59 -16.41 -8.93 15.45
CA LEU A 59 -16.90 -10.31 15.54
C LEU A 59 -16.14 -11.12 16.60
N ALA A 60 -14.83 -10.91 16.74
CA ALA A 60 -14.04 -11.49 17.82
C ALA A 60 -14.54 -11.01 19.18
N LEU A 61 -14.81 -9.70 19.33
CA LEU A 61 -15.36 -9.12 20.56
C LEU A 61 -16.74 -9.70 20.88
N ASN A 62 -17.63 -9.80 19.89
CA ASN A 62 -18.95 -10.41 20.06
C ASN A 62 -18.85 -11.88 20.49
N ALA A 63 -17.86 -12.63 20.00
CA ALA A 63 -17.62 -14.01 20.41
C ALA A 63 -17.20 -14.15 21.89
N THR A 64 -16.61 -13.10 22.49
CA THR A 64 -16.32 -13.09 23.95
C THR A 64 -17.60 -13.01 24.79
N THR A 65 -18.64 -12.31 24.30
CA THR A 65 -19.89 -12.11 25.04
C THR A 65 -20.84 -13.31 25.00
N SER A 66 -20.63 -14.25 24.08
CA SER A 66 -21.47 -15.46 23.92
C SER A 66 -21.19 -16.57 24.95
N GLY A 67 -20.36 -16.31 25.97
CA GLY A 67 -20.33 -17.10 27.20
C GLY A 67 -19.40 -18.30 27.26
N VAL A 68 -18.49 -18.49 26.30
CA VAL A 68 -17.58 -19.67 26.26
C VAL A 68 -16.10 -19.32 26.45
N THR A 69 -15.74 -18.04 26.47
CA THR A 69 -14.34 -17.61 26.31
C THR A 69 -13.86 -16.70 27.43
N SER A 70 -12.59 -16.86 27.86
CA SER A 70 -11.96 -16.02 28.88
C SER A 70 -12.03 -14.54 28.55
N THR A 71 -12.43 -13.71 29.52
CA THR A 71 -12.47 -12.24 29.40
C THR A 71 -11.08 -11.61 29.31
N THR A 72 -10.02 -12.37 29.58
CA THR A 72 -8.61 -11.93 29.48
C THR A 72 -8.23 -11.50 28.06
N ALA A 73 -8.88 -12.05 27.03
CA ALA A 73 -8.63 -11.69 25.63
C ALA A 73 -9.19 -10.31 25.22
N VAL A 74 -10.16 -9.76 25.97
CA VAL A 74 -10.90 -8.54 25.59
C VAL A 74 -9.98 -7.32 25.37
N PRO A 75 -9.02 -6.99 26.26
CA PRO A 75 -8.12 -5.86 26.04
C PRO A 75 -7.31 -5.98 24.75
N TRP A 76 -6.88 -7.19 24.39
CA TRP A 76 -6.14 -7.45 23.15
C TRP A 76 -7.02 -7.27 21.90
N ILE A 77 -8.27 -7.72 21.96
CA ILE A 77 -9.23 -7.52 20.86
C ILE A 77 -9.51 -6.02 20.68
N ILE A 78 -9.64 -5.26 21.77
CA ILE A 78 -9.79 -3.79 21.71
C ILE A 78 -8.56 -3.15 21.08
N ALA A 79 -7.35 -3.57 21.47
CA ALA A 79 -6.11 -3.06 20.88
C ALA A 79 -6.04 -3.36 19.36
N LEU A 80 -6.42 -4.57 18.94
CA LEU A 80 -6.54 -4.95 17.54
C LEU A 80 -7.54 -4.05 16.78
N LEU A 81 -8.71 -3.80 17.37
CA LEU A 81 -9.74 -2.92 16.80
C LEU A 81 -9.22 -1.49 16.62
N VAL A 82 -8.56 -0.95 17.64
CA VAL A 82 -7.93 0.38 17.58
C VAL A 82 -6.87 0.43 16.48
N CYS A 83 -6.02 -0.59 16.37
CA CYS A 83 -5.02 -0.66 15.30
C CYS A 83 -5.68 -0.71 13.90
N GLY A 84 -6.74 -1.50 13.72
CA GLY A 84 -7.52 -1.54 12.48
C GLY A 84 -8.11 -0.17 12.11
N ALA A 85 -8.70 0.53 13.09
CA ALA A 85 -9.23 1.87 12.90
C ALA A 85 -8.13 2.88 12.53
N LEU A 86 -6.98 2.86 13.23
CA LEU A 86 -5.85 3.73 12.95
C LEU A 86 -5.25 3.49 11.54
N ILE A 87 -5.14 2.23 11.10
CA ILE A 87 -4.75 1.92 9.72
C ILE A 87 -5.79 2.45 8.74
N GLY A 88 -7.08 2.33 9.04
CA GLY A 88 -8.16 2.93 8.24
C GLY A 88 -7.99 4.45 8.11
N VAL A 89 -7.70 5.15 9.21
CA VAL A 89 -7.40 6.59 9.19
C VAL A 89 -6.18 6.90 8.33
N CYS A 90 -5.10 6.11 8.46
CA CYS A 90 -3.90 6.26 7.62
C CYS A 90 -4.24 6.11 6.14
N CYS A 91 -5.00 5.10 5.75
CA CYS A 91 -5.46 4.89 4.37
C CYS A 91 -6.28 6.08 3.87
N VAL A 92 -7.28 6.55 4.63
CA VAL A 92 -8.10 7.71 4.22
C VAL A 92 -7.25 8.98 4.05
N VAL A 93 -6.30 9.22 4.96
CA VAL A 93 -5.38 10.35 4.86
C VAL A 93 -4.51 10.24 3.62
N GLN A 94 -3.88 9.08 3.37
CA GLN A 94 -3.09 8.85 2.16
C GLN A 94 -3.92 9.04 0.89
N GLN A 95 -5.17 8.58 0.88
CA GLN A 95 -6.07 8.71 -0.27
C GLN A 95 -6.33 10.19 -0.58
N ARG A 96 -6.63 10.99 0.46
CA ARG A 96 -6.85 12.44 0.30
C ARG A 96 -5.60 13.15 -0.21
N LEU A 97 -4.42 12.77 0.28
CA LEU A 97 -3.15 13.35 -0.18
C LEU A 97 -2.86 13.00 -1.64
N TRP A 98 -3.11 11.75 -2.06
CA TRP A 98 -2.97 11.35 -3.47
C TRP A 98 -3.96 12.04 -4.39
N LEU A 99 -5.23 12.17 -3.99
CA LEU A 99 -6.23 12.91 -4.76
C LEU A 99 -5.85 14.40 -4.90
N ARG A 100 -5.32 15.00 -3.83
CA ARG A 100 -4.80 16.38 -3.87
C ARG A 100 -3.60 16.49 -4.79
N ALA A 101 -2.63 15.58 -4.70
CA ALA A 101 -1.47 15.54 -5.56
C ALA A 101 -1.87 15.38 -7.03
N TRP A 102 -2.78 14.46 -7.33
CA TRP A 102 -3.34 14.27 -8.66
C TRP A 102 -3.99 15.55 -9.22
N ASN A 103 -4.79 16.24 -8.41
CA ASN A 103 -5.41 17.50 -8.83
C ASN A 103 -4.40 18.60 -9.12
N VAL A 104 -3.39 18.75 -8.26
CA VAL A 104 -2.36 19.79 -8.43
C VAL A 104 -1.46 19.47 -9.63
N TRP A 105 -1.01 18.23 -9.76
CA TRP A 105 -0.05 17.85 -10.81
C TRP A 105 -0.63 17.83 -12.22
N ARG A 106 -1.96 17.76 -12.36
CA ARG A 106 -2.63 18.00 -13.65
C ARG A 106 -2.43 19.43 -14.17
N VAL A 107 -2.22 20.40 -13.27
CA VAL A 107 -2.05 21.82 -13.60
C VAL A 107 -0.58 22.22 -13.52
N ASP A 108 0.10 21.82 -12.45
CA ASP A 108 1.51 22.10 -12.20
C ASP A 108 2.23 20.82 -11.72
N PRO A 109 2.84 20.06 -12.65
CA PRO A 109 3.64 18.88 -12.33
C PRO A 109 4.86 19.18 -11.45
N SER A 110 5.30 20.44 -11.33
CA SER A 110 6.49 20.83 -10.56
C SER A 110 6.21 21.04 -9.06
N ALA A 111 4.96 21.30 -8.68
CA ALA A 111 4.56 21.59 -7.30
C ALA A 111 4.73 20.41 -6.32
N SER A 112 5.31 20.63 -5.14
CA SER A 112 5.37 19.66 -4.04
C SER A 112 4.09 19.69 -3.22
N VAL A 113 3.46 18.54 -2.97
CA VAL A 113 2.15 18.49 -2.29
C VAL A 113 2.12 17.39 -1.23
N GLY A 114 2.13 17.77 0.05
CA GLY A 114 1.83 16.85 1.15
C GLY A 114 2.85 15.71 1.38
N GLU A 115 3.96 15.68 0.64
CA GLU A 115 4.96 14.60 0.65
C GLU A 115 5.48 14.30 2.07
N ARG A 116 5.87 15.34 2.83
CA ARG A 116 6.37 15.19 4.22
C ARG A 116 5.33 14.58 5.14
N PHE A 117 4.09 15.07 5.07
CA PHE A 117 3.02 14.58 5.94
C PHE A 117 2.62 13.15 5.57
N SER A 118 2.54 12.87 4.27
CA SER A 118 2.30 11.53 3.75
C SER A 118 3.39 10.53 4.18
N TRP A 119 4.65 10.96 4.21
CA TRP A 119 5.76 10.17 4.73
C TRP A 119 5.61 9.86 6.23
N VAL A 120 5.22 10.84 7.05
CA VAL A 120 4.95 10.62 8.48
C VAL A 120 3.85 9.57 8.67
N VAL A 121 2.74 9.68 7.93
CA VAL A 121 1.64 8.69 7.97
C VAL A 121 2.13 7.30 7.58
N HIS A 122 2.96 7.21 6.54
CA HIS A 122 3.59 5.95 6.13
C HIS A 122 4.45 5.35 7.24
N VAL A 123 5.32 6.13 7.87
CA VAL A 123 6.18 5.65 8.97
C VAL A 123 5.34 5.21 10.17
N VAL A 124 4.34 6.00 10.57
CA VAL A 124 3.44 5.69 11.70
C VAL A 124 2.63 4.41 11.44
N SER A 125 2.33 4.07 10.19
CA SER A 125 1.57 2.84 9.89
C SER A 125 2.29 1.55 10.29
N TYR A 126 3.63 1.53 10.35
CA TYR A 126 4.41 0.35 10.72
C TYR A 126 4.22 -0.06 12.18
N PRO A 127 4.49 0.79 13.20
CA PRO A 127 4.28 0.41 14.58
C PRO A 127 2.81 0.07 14.88
N VAL A 128 1.85 0.72 14.21
CA VAL A 128 0.42 0.41 14.36
C VAL A 128 0.11 -1.00 13.86
N VAL A 129 0.60 -1.41 12.68
CA VAL A 129 0.35 -2.75 12.17
C VAL A 129 1.04 -3.82 13.02
N VAL A 130 2.25 -3.55 13.49
CA VAL A 130 3.01 -4.45 14.37
C VAL A 130 2.27 -4.65 15.69
N ALA A 131 1.79 -3.56 16.31
CA ALA A 131 0.97 -3.64 17.52
C ALA A 131 -0.32 -4.44 17.29
N GLY A 132 -0.98 -4.25 16.15
CA GLY A 132 -2.16 -5.02 15.78
C GLY A 132 -1.89 -6.51 15.60
N ILE A 133 -0.75 -6.89 14.99
CA ILE A 133 -0.32 -8.29 14.87
C ILE A 133 -0.12 -8.92 16.25
N PHE A 134 0.63 -8.26 17.14
CA PHE A 134 0.83 -8.75 18.51
C PHE A 134 -0.49 -8.87 19.27
N ALA A 135 -1.38 -7.88 19.14
CA ALA A 135 -2.69 -7.91 19.76
C ALA A 135 -3.55 -9.08 19.27
N GLY A 136 -3.59 -9.34 17.95
CA GLY A 136 -4.33 -10.49 17.40
C GLY A 136 -3.76 -11.84 17.83
N ILE A 137 -2.43 -11.97 17.90
CA ILE A 137 -1.77 -13.19 18.40
C ILE A 137 -2.04 -13.38 19.89
N ALA A 138 -1.94 -12.32 20.70
CA ALA A 138 -2.19 -12.37 22.14
C ALA A 138 -3.65 -12.73 22.45
N ALA A 139 -4.61 -12.14 21.72
CA ALA A 139 -6.02 -12.50 21.83
C ALA A 139 -6.27 -13.98 21.52
N SER A 140 -5.65 -14.51 20.46
CA SER A 140 -5.73 -15.93 20.10
C SER A 140 -5.05 -16.82 21.14
N HIS A 141 -3.90 -16.41 21.67
CA HIS A 141 -3.15 -17.14 22.68
C HIS A 141 -3.94 -17.29 23.99
N ASP A 142 -4.59 -16.22 24.45
CA ASP A 142 -5.38 -16.21 25.70
C ASP A 142 -6.58 -17.16 25.68
N VAL A 143 -6.96 -17.64 24.49
CA VAL A 143 -8.05 -18.60 24.29
C VAL A 143 -7.53 -19.96 23.78
N GLY A 144 -6.22 -20.18 23.82
CA GLY A 144 -5.57 -21.44 23.43
C GLY A 144 -5.54 -21.69 21.92
N PHE A 145 -5.59 -20.63 21.10
CA PHE A 145 -5.65 -20.68 19.62
C PHE A 145 -6.84 -21.47 19.04
N ALA A 146 -7.87 -21.71 19.84
CA ALA A 146 -9.06 -22.44 19.43
C ALA A 146 -10.34 -21.60 19.60
N GLY A 147 -11.34 -21.90 18.79
CA GLY A 147 -12.66 -21.28 18.89
C GLY A 147 -12.80 -19.95 18.15
N ALA A 148 -13.97 -19.34 18.32
CA ALA A 148 -14.40 -18.18 17.52
C ALA A 148 -13.52 -16.94 17.73
N VAL A 149 -13.10 -16.66 18.97
CA VAL A 149 -12.22 -15.52 19.28
C VAL A 149 -10.89 -15.64 18.53
N ALA A 150 -10.24 -16.80 18.58
CA ALA A 150 -8.99 -17.05 17.87
C ALA A 150 -9.17 -16.95 16.34
N ASN A 151 -10.24 -17.55 15.81
CA ASN A 151 -10.55 -17.51 14.38
C ASN A 151 -10.74 -16.08 13.89
N TRP A 152 -11.61 -15.30 14.53
CA TRP A 152 -11.92 -13.94 14.10
C TRP A 152 -10.73 -12.99 14.29
N SER A 153 -9.99 -13.10 15.40
CA SER A 153 -8.78 -12.29 15.64
C SER A 153 -7.70 -12.58 14.60
N THR A 154 -7.47 -13.86 14.27
CA THR A 154 -6.50 -14.27 13.26
C THR A 154 -6.92 -13.82 11.86
N LEU A 155 -8.20 -14.01 11.50
CA LEU A 155 -8.74 -13.55 10.22
C LEU A 155 -8.67 -12.04 10.08
N ALA A 156 -8.83 -11.27 11.16
CA ALA A 156 -8.70 -9.81 11.14
C ALA A 156 -7.28 -9.32 10.80
N LEU A 157 -6.24 -10.13 11.05
CA LEU A 157 -4.85 -9.77 10.74
C LEU A 157 -4.58 -9.72 9.23
N VAL A 158 -5.21 -10.60 8.45
CA VAL A 158 -5.01 -10.66 6.98
C VAL A 158 -5.39 -9.32 6.31
N PRO A 159 -6.61 -8.79 6.46
CA PRO A 159 -6.97 -7.51 5.88
C PRO A 159 -6.30 -6.33 6.60
N LEU A 160 -5.89 -6.44 7.87
CA LEU A 160 -5.08 -5.40 8.53
C LEU A 160 -3.73 -5.20 7.83
N ILE A 161 -3.00 -6.30 7.63
CA ILE A 161 -1.70 -6.32 6.94
C ILE A 161 -1.90 -5.88 5.48
N GLY A 162 -2.92 -6.43 4.81
CA GLY A 162 -3.28 -6.05 3.46
C GLY A 162 -3.53 -4.55 3.33
N ALA A 163 -4.32 -3.96 4.22
CA ALA A 163 -4.61 -2.52 4.24
C ALA A 163 -3.35 -1.66 4.37
N GLN A 164 -2.42 -2.07 5.24
CA GLN A 164 -1.15 -1.37 5.41
C GLN A 164 -0.31 -1.44 4.13
N VAL A 165 -0.14 -2.64 3.56
CA VAL A 165 0.67 -2.87 2.36
C VAL A 165 0.12 -2.13 1.14
N VAL A 166 -1.18 -2.19 0.88
CA VAL A 166 -1.78 -1.63 -0.34
C VAL A 166 -2.16 -0.16 -0.20
N GLY A 167 -2.42 0.32 1.02
CA GLY A 167 -2.89 1.68 1.29
C GLY A 167 -1.91 2.52 2.09
N ALA A 168 -1.73 2.21 3.38
CA ALA A 168 -0.98 3.10 4.27
C ALA A 168 0.48 3.31 3.86
N VAL A 169 1.10 2.30 3.22
CA VAL A 169 2.48 2.35 2.72
C VAL A 169 2.64 3.24 1.47
N GLN A 170 1.56 3.51 0.73
CA GLN A 170 1.59 4.33 -0.48
C GLN A 170 1.72 5.82 -0.14
N HIS A 171 2.91 6.28 0.25
CA HIS A 171 3.14 7.71 0.46
C HIS A 171 3.28 8.47 -0.86
N VAL A 172 2.77 9.70 -0.87
CA VAL A 172 2.81 10.65 -1.99
C VAL A 172 4.25 11.02 -2.29
N ARG A 173 4.63 10.82 -3.54
CA ARG A 173 5.94 11.16 -4.10
C ARG A 173 5.89 11.17 -5.61
N LYS A 174 6.79 11.93 -6.22
CA LYS A 174 6.97 11.98 -7.69
C LYS A 174 7.88 10.89 -8.22
N ASP A 175 8.72 10.34 -7.35
CA ASP A 175 9.77 9.38 -7.69
C ASP A 175 9.23 7.94 -7.76
N GLY A 176 8.27 7.69 -8.67
CA GLY A 176 7.73 6.36 -8.98
C GLY A 176 7.21 5.56 -7.76
N PRO A 177 6.77 4.30 -7.94
CA PRO A 177 6.39 3.43 -6.81
C PRO A 177 7.59 3.22 -5.88
N PRO A 178 7.37 2.93 -4.57
CA PRO A 178 8.42 2.57 -3.60
C PRO A 178 9.50 1.73 -4.25
N GLY A 179 10.77 2.02 -3.91
CA GLY A 179 11.90 1.18 -4.29
C GLY A 179 11.70 -0.18 -3.64
N THR A 180 10.85 -0.99 -4.26
CA THR A 180 10.67 -2.39 -3.91
C THR A 180 11.94 -3.11 -4.36
N ILE A 181 12.24 -4.26 -3.74
CA ILE A 181 13.38 -5.08 -4.13
C ILE A 181 13.47 -5.26 -5.68
N PRO A 182 12.36 -5.49 -6.41
CA PRO A 182 12.36 -5.50 -7.88
C PRO A 182 12.90 -4.22 -8.53
N THR A 183 12.63 -3.04 -7.96
CA THR A 183 13.12 -1.77 -8.49
C THR A 183 14.63 -1.63 -8.29
N HIS A 184 15.18 -2.11 -7.17
CA HIS A 184 16.62 -2.16 -6.93
C HIS A 184 17.31 -3.18 -7.81
N VAL A 185 16.73 -4.37 -7.98
CA VAL A 185 17.24 -5.42 -8.87
C VAL A 185 17.22 -4.95 -10.32
N ARG A 186 16.17 -4.28 -10.77
CA ARG A 186 16.10 -3.68 -12.12
C ARG A 186 17.14 -2.58 -12.32
N ARG A 187 17.39 -1.73 -11.31
CA ARG A 187 18.47 -0.72 -11.36
C ARG A 187 19.85 -1.35 -11.40
N LEU A 188 20.06 -2.45 -10.66
CA LEU A 188 21.31 -3.19 -10.64
C LEU A 188 21.55 -3.85 -12.01
N ALA A 189 20.55 -4.53 -12.56
CA ALA A 189 20.60 -5.12 -13.89
C ALA A 189 20.89 -4.07 -14.97
N ALA A 190 20.18 -2.93 -14.96
CA ALA A 190 20.42 -1.83 -15.90
C ALA A 190 21.79 -1.13 -15.73
N ARG A 191 22.41 -1.23 -14.55
CA ARG A 191 23.79 -0.77 -14.34
C ARG A 191 24.78 -1.77 -14.93
N ILE A 192 24.58 -3.07 -14.69
CA ILE A 192 25.41 -4.15 -15.22
C ILE A 192 25.37 -4.17 -16.76
N GLU A 193 24.20 -3.97 -17.36
CA GLU A 193 24.03 -3.92 -18.82
C GLU A 193 24.84 -2.78 -19.45
N ARG A 194 24.82 -1.59 -18.82
CA ARG A 194 25.58 -0.42 -19.30
C ARG A 194 27.09 -0.63 -19.20
N SER A 195 27.58 -1.15 -18.08
CA SER A 195 29.01 -1.46 -17.93
C SER A 195 29.51 -2.47 -18.97
N ARG A 196 28.63 -3.36 -19.46
CA ARG A 196 28.99 -4.38 -20.45
C ARG A 196 29.07 -3.85 -21.90
N HIS A 197 28.56 -2.65 -22.15
CA HIS A 197 28.59 -2.00 -23.47
C HIS A 197 29.64 -0.89 -23.55
N GLU A 198 30.31 -0.57 -22.44
CA GLU A 198 31.40 0.41 -22.36
C GLU A 198 32.79 -0.27 -22.42
N ASP A 199 32.85 -1.61 -22.39
CA ASP A 199 34.02 -2.47 -22.62
C ASP A 199 33.98 -3.08 -24.04
#